data_AF-A0A4V6PRE3-F1
#
_entry.id   AF-A0A4V6PRE3-F1
#
_cell.length_a   1.000
_cell.length_b   1.000
_cell.length_c   1.000
_cell.angle_alpha   90.00
_cell.angle_beta   90.00
_cell.angle_gamma   90.00
#
_symmetry.space_group_name_H-M   'P 1'
#
loop_
_entity.id
_entity.type
_entity.pdbx_description
1 polymer ?
#
loop_
_entity_poly.entity_id
_entity_poly.type
_entity_poly.pdbx_seq_one_letter_code
_entity_poly.pdbx_strand_id
1 'polypeptide(L)'
;MTDKLIERVFEKAGKESGKDSVNGKAEYLAEHISEVYKFQVSSKTLTRYQKKEYSPSHPLTDYFSKFLGHKNYGEFVKNDSEPILKAGVKIQKNSKAWIIALILFPLIGVSAYVGYQNGKEECMIWQEDHFEKTTCSGAENEEILRAFRLENFKKIAPTETTTFFKNGKAQVWYDKSNNELEFFTAPGTHPTNDKTLKPITTYIIEKYIRK
;
A
#
# COMPACT_ATOMS: atom_id res chain seq x y z
N MET A 1 -31.70 -8.84 -7.50
CA MET A 1 -30.31 -9.34 -7.61
C MET A 1 -29.57 -9.22 -6.28
N THR A 2 -29.53 -8.03 -5.66
CA THR A 2 -28.94 -7.83 -4.32
C THR A 2 -29.58 -8.71 -3.23
N ASP A 3 -30.91 -8.86 -3.23
CA ASP A 3 -31.61 -9.73 -2.26
C ASP A 3 -31.13 -11.18 -2.31
N LYS A 4 -30.95 -11.71 -3.52
CA LYS A 4 -30.49 -13.09 -3.75
C LYS A 4 -29.04 -13.29 -3.34
N LEU A 5 -28.22 -12.24 -3.49
CA LEU A 5 -26.86 -12.21 -2.98
C LEU A 5 -26.87 -12.34 -1.45
N ILE A 6 -27.67 -11.52 -0.78
CA ILE A 6 -27.78 -11.50 0.69
C ILE A 6 -28.27 -12.86 1.19
N GLU A 7 -29.28 -13.44 0.56
CA GLU A 7 -29.81 -14.76 0.91
C GLU A 7 -28.73 -15.86 0.84
N ARG A 8 -28.04 -15.99 -0.30
CA ARG A 8 -26.98 -17.00 -0.49
C ARG A 8 -25.80 -16.79 0.48
N VAL A 9 -25.45 -15.54 0.76
CA VAL A 9 -24.38 -15.21 1.72
C VAL A 9 -24.76 -15.66 3.12
N PHE A 10 -25.98 -15.40 3.56
CA PHE A 10 -26.46 -15.81 4.88
C PHE A 10 -26.62 -17.33 4.98
N GLU A 11 -27.00 -18.02 3.90
CA GLU A 11 -27.00 -19.49 3.85
C GLU A 11 -25.59 -20.06 4.00
N LYS A 12 -24.62 -19.53 3.24
CA LYS A 12 -23.22 -19.97 3.33
C LYS A 12 -22.63 -19.69 4.71
N ALA A 13 -22.87 -18.50 5.26
CA ALA A 13 -22.44 -18.13 6.61
C ALA A 13 -23.02 -19.07 7.67
N GLY A 14 -24.29 -19.47 7.54
CA GLY A 14 -24.90 -20.47 8.42
C GLY A 14 -24.25 -21.85 8.33
N LYS A 15 -23.98 -22.31 7.10
CA LYS A 15 -23.33 -23.61 6.86
C LYS A 15 -21.90 -23.67 7.41
N GLU A 16 -21.12 -22.60 7.25
CA GLU A 16 -19.73 -22.56 7.72
C GLU A 16 -19.60 -22.35 9.23
N SER A 17 -20.47 -21.53 9.81
CA SER A 17 -20.44 -21.23 11.26
C SER A 17 -21.20 -22.24 12.12
N GLY A 18 -22.06 -23.07 11.51
CA GLY A 18 -23.01 -23.92 12.23
C GLY A 18 -24.11 -23.14 12.97
N LYS A 19 -24.24 -21.82 12.74
CA LYS A 19 -25.22 -20.96 13.40
C LYS A 19 -26.50 -20.88 12.56
N ASP A 20 -27.66 -21.12 13.19
CA ASP A 20 -28.95 -21.02 12.51
C ASP A 20 -29.66 -19.67 12.71
N SER A 21 -29.33 -18.97 13.81
CA SER A 21 -29.93 -17.66 14.10
C SER A 21 -29.45 -16.59 13.12
N VAL A 22 -30.36 -15.69 12.75
CA VAL A 22 -30.07 -14.54 11.88
C VAL A 22 -28.90 -13.71 12.41
N ASN A 23 -28.94 -13.37 13.71
CA ASN A 23 -27.88 -12.61 14.35
C ASN A 23 -26.55 -13.39 14.38
N GLY A 24 -26.59 -14.70 14.61
CA GLY A 24 -25.39 -15.53 14.61
C GLY A 24 -24.71 -15.59 13.25
N LYS A 25 -25.49 -15.76 12.17
CA LYS A 25 -24.99 -15.69 10.78
C LYS A 25 -24.40 -14.31 10.47
N ALA A 26 -25.06 -13.24 10.95
CA ALA A 26 -24.60 -11.88 10.77
C ALA A 26 -23.28 -11.58 11.51
N GLU A 27 -23.09 -12.11 12.72
CA GLU A 27 -21.83 -11.98 13.47
C GLU A 27 -20.67 -12.63 12.74
N TYR A 28 -20.84 -13.88 12.30
CA TYR A 28 -19.80 -14.60 11.56
C TYR A 28 -19.43 -13.87 10.27
N LEU A 29 -20.43 -13.38 9.53
CA LEU A 29 -20.21 -12.61 8.32
C LEU A 29 -19.51 -11.26 8.58
N ALA A 30 -19.86 -10.57 9.67
CA ALA A 30 -19.21 -9.32 10.07
C ALA A 30 -17.74 -9.52 10.43
N GLU A 31 -17.44 -10.58 11.19
CA GLU A 31 -16.09 -10.98 11.58
C GLU A 31 -15.26 -11.29 10.34
N HIS A 32 -15.76 -12.14 9.44
CA HIS A 32 -15.08 -12.47 8.18
C HIS A 32 -14.76 -11.22 7.35
N ILE A 33 -15.72 -10.31 7.20
CA ILE A 33 -15.54 -9.08 6.41
C ILE A 33 -14.50 -8.16 7.06
N SER A 34 -14.52 -8.06 8.40
CA SER A 34 -13.53 -7.30 9.17
C SER A 34 -12.13 -7.90 9.04
N GLU A 35 -11.99 -9.22 9.10
CA GLU A 35 -10.70 -9.88 9.04
C GLU A 35 -10.07 -9.85 7.65
N VAL A 36 -10.84 -10.23 6.63
CA VAL A 36 -10.37 -10.41 5.25
C VAL A 36 -10.28 -9.09 4.50
N TYR A 37 -11.26 -8.20 4.68
CA TYR A 37 -11.35 -6.96 3.91
C TYR A 37 -11.03 -5.71 4.73
N LYS A 38 -10.74 -5.85 6.03
CA LYS A 38 -10.49 -4.73 6.96
C LYS A 38 -11.63 -3.70 6.96
N PHE A 39 -12.84 -4.16 6.68
CA PHE A 39 -14.04 -3.32 6.57
C PHE A 39 -14.94 -3.53 7.78
N GLN A 40 -15.28 -2.43 8.48
CA GLN A 40 -16.11 -2.49 9.67
C GLN A 40 -17.60 -2.47 9.31
N VAL A 41 -18.31 -3.56 9.60
CA VAL A 41 -19.78 -3.65 9.45
C VAL A 41 -20.37 -4.35 10.68
N SER A 42 -21.42 -3.79 11.26
CA SER A 42 -22.06 -4.40 12.43
C SER A 42 -23.00 -5.55 12.03
N SER A 43 -23.13 -6.57 12.89
CA SER A 43 -24.12 -7.65 12.73
C SER A 43 -25.55 -7.12 12.63
N LYS A 44 -25.86 -6.02 13.33
CA LYS A 44 -27.15 -5.31 13.24
C LYS A 44 -27.40 -4.75 11.84
N THR A 45 -26.39 -4.15 11.21
CA THR A 45 -26.47 -3.67 9.82
C THR A 45 -26.74 -4.81 8.85
N LEU A 46 -26.02 -5.93 8.98
CA LEU A 46 -26.20 -7.12 8.13
C LEU A 46 -27.59 -7.76 8.31
N THR A 47 -28.08 -7.82 9.55
CA THR A 47 -29.43 -8.30 9.85
C THR A 47 -30.51 -7.45 9.17
N ARG A 48 -30.33 -6.13 9.12
CA ARG A 48 -31.24 -5.22 8.40
C ARG A 48 -31.25 -5.47 6.90
N TYR A 49 -30.11 -5.81 6.30
CA TYR A 49 -30.04 -6.21 4.89
C TYR A 49 -30.80 -7.52 4.63
N GLN A 50 -30.66 -8.51 5.52
CA GLN A 50 -31.42 -9.76 5.40
C GLN A 50 -32.93 -9.54 5.50
N LYS A 51 -33.36 -8.61 6.36
CA LYS A 51 -34.76 -8.19 6.51
C LYS A 51 -35.26 -7.27 5.39
N LYS A 52 -34.40 -6.92 4.42
CA LYS A 52 -34.71 -6.01 3.30
C LYS A 52 -35.11 -4.59 3.73
N GLU A 53 -34.71 -4.18 4.94
CA GLU A 53 -34.94 -2.81 5.42
C GLU A 53 -34.02 -1.81 4.71
N TYR A 54 -32.85 -2.26 4.27
CA TYR A 54 -31.84 -1.45 3.57
C TYR A 54 -31.07 -2.28 2.54
N SER A 55 -30.39 -1.61 1.62
CA SER A 55 -29.50 -2.24 0.64
C SER A 55 -28.02 -2.00 0.99
N PRO A 56 -27.14 -2.99 0.82
CA PRO A 56 -25.70 -2.83 0.98
C PRO A 56 -25.12 -1.88 -0.07
N SER A 57 -24.06 -1.17 0.31
CA SER A 57 -23.30 -0.28 -0.59
C SER A 57 -22.35 -1.08 -1.51
N HIS A 58 -21.83 -0.40 -2.53
CA HIS A 58 -20.94 -0.99 -3.55
C HIS A 58 -19.68 -1.72 -3.01
N PRO A 59 -19.02 -1.32 -1.90
CA PRO A 59 -17.94 -2.16 -1.35
C PRO A 59 -18.48 -3.47 -0.74
N LEU A 60 -19.63 -3.41 -0.04
CA LEU A 60 -20.22 -4.58 0.64
C LEU A 60 -20.75 -5.63 -0.34
N THR A 61 -21.38 -5.22 -1.44
CA THR A 61 -21.84 -6.16 -2.47
C THR A 61 -20.70 -6.94 -3.10
N ASP A 62 -19.55 -6.30 -3.31
CA ASP A 62 -18.35 -6.98 -3.82
C ASP A 62 -17.77 -7.96 -2.81
N TYR A 63 -17.72 -7.60 -1.52
CA TYR A 63 -17.26 -8.50 -0.47
C TYR A 63 -18.18 -9.71 -0.30
N PHE A 64 -19.50 -9.51 -0.36
CA PHE A 64 -20.49 -10.58 -0.36
C PHE A 64 -20.33 -11.52 -1.54
N SER A 65 -20.10 -11.00 -2.75
CA SER A 65 -19.89 -11.84 -3.93
C SER A 65 -18.57 -12.62 -3.85
N LYS A 66 -17.51 -12.02 -3.30
CA LYS A 66 -16.25 -12.71 -3.02
C LYS A 66 -16.38 -13.79 -1.95
N PHE A 67 -17.16 -13.53 -0.90
CA PHE A 67 -17.49 -14.54 0.10
C PHE A 67 -18.20 -15.75 -0.52
N LEU A 68 -18.99 -15.57 -1.57
CA LEU A 68 -19.60 -16.67 -2.34
C LEU A 68 -18.65 -17.35 -3.36
N GLY A 69 -17.44 -16.83 -3.55
CA GLY A 69 -16.44 -17.36 -4.50
C GLY A 69 -16.48 -16.72 -5.89
N HIS A 70 -17.24 -15.64 -6.09
CA HIS A 70 -17.21 -14.84 -7.32
C HIS A 70 -16.13 -13.75 -7.25
N LYS A 71 -15.65 -13.25 -8.38
CA LYS A 71 -14.63 -12.18 -8.42
C LYS A 71 -15.14 -10.85 -7.86
N ASN A 72 -16.38 -10.48 -8.17
CA ASN A 72 -17.06 -9.25 -7.73
C ASN A 72 -18.59 -9.34 -7.96
N TYR A 73 -19.31 -8.28 -7.58
CA TYR A 73 -20.77 -8.22 -7.72
C TYR A 73 -21.24 -8.31 -9.17
N GLY A 74 -20.48 -7.71 -10.10
CA GLY A 74 -20.79 -7.78 -11.53
C GLY A 74 -20.78 -9.21 -12.09
N GLU A 75 -19.87 -10.08 -11.61
CA GLU A 75 -19.84 -11.49 -12.00
C GLU A 75 -21.02 -12.27 -11.39
N PHE A 76 -21.33 -12.03 -10.11
CA PHE A 76 -22.49 -12.64 -9.48
C PHE A 76 -23.78 -12.31 -10.24
N VAL A 77 -23.96 -11.06 -10.64
CA VAL A 77 -25.11 -10.61 -11.43
C VAL A 77 -25.16 -11.31 -12.79
N LYS A 78 -24.04 -11.42 -13.51
CA LYS A 78 -23.98 -12.10 -14.81
C LYS A 78 -24.34 -13.58 -14.71
N ASN A 79 -23.81 -14.28 -13.72
CA ASN A 79 -24.11 -15.69 -13.46
C ASN A 79 -25.57 -15.93 -13.06
N ASP A 80 -26.25 -14.90 -12.52
CA ASP A 80 -27.65 -15.00 -12.09
C ASP A 80 -28.65 -14.56 -13.19
N SER A 81 -28.17 -13.96 -14.27
CA SER A 81 -28.99 -13.33 -15.32
C SER A 81 -29.23 -14.21 -16.56
N GLU A 82 -28.63 -15.40 -16.66
CA GLU A 82 -28.83 -16.29 -17.81
C GLU A 82 -29.96 -17.31 -17.58
N PRO A 83 -30.90 -17.49 -18.54
CA PRO A 83 -31.95 -18.50 -18.47
C PRO A 83 -31.37 -19.90 -18.75
N ILE A 84 -31.85 -20.90 -18.01
CA ILE A 84 -31.42 -22.31 -18.08
C ILE A 84 -31.67 -22.89 -19.47
N LEU A 85 -30.63 -23.01 -20.31
CA LEU A 85 -30.42 -23.99 -21.38
C LEU A 85 -28.92 -23.92 -21.76
N LYS A 86 -28.07 -24.94 -21.68
CA LYS A 86 -28.27 -26.39 -21.78
C LYS A 86 -27.15 -27.16 -21.07
N ALA A 87 -27.48 -28.41 -20.77
CA ALA A 87 -26.72 -29.63 -21.03
C ALA A 87 -25.21 -29.59 -20.75
N GLY A 88 -24.77 -30.58 -19.98
CA GLY A 88 -23.37 -30.83 -19.67
C GLY A 88 -22.43 -30.44 -20.81
N VAL A 89 -21.46 -29.60 -20.48
CA VAL A 89 -20.30 -29.36 -21.33
C VAL A 89 -19.69 -30.73 -21.58
N LYS A 90 -20.02 -31.33 -22.73
CA LYS A 90 -19.12 -32.27 -23.37
C LYS A 90 -17.86 -31.46 -23.62
N ILE A 91 -16.85 -31.66 -22.78
CA ILE A 91 -15.49 -31.27 -23.12
C ILE A 91 -15.19 -32.01 -24.41
N GLN A 92 -15.30 -31.29 -25.54
CA GLN A 92 -14.66 -31.73 -26.76
C GLN A 92 -13.17 -31.69 -26.46
N LYS A 93 -12.62 -32.84 -26.08
CA LYS A 93 -11.18 -33.09 -25.99
C LYS A 93 -10.59 -32.97 -27.41
N ASN A 94 -10.39 -31.73 -27.87
CA ASN A 94 -9.43 -31.46 -28.92
C ASN A 94 -8.09 -31.15 -28.24
N SER A 95 -7.21 -32.15 -28.35
CA SER A 95 -5.95 -32.36 -27.64
C SER A 95 -4.81 -31.41 -28.06
N LYS A 96 -5.03 -30.10 -28.07
CA LYS A 96 -3.96 -29.10 -28.27
C LYS A 96 -4.05 -27.86 -27.36
N ALA A 97 -4.99 -27.80 -26.42
CA ALA A 97 -5.09 -26.68 -25.45
C ALA A 97 -3.82 -26.53 -24.57
N TRP A 98 -3.13 -27.63 -24.29
CA TRP A 98 -1.81 -27.63 -23.66
C TRP A 98 -0.74 -26.88 -24.47
N ILE A 99 -0.87 -26.76 -25.79
CA ILE A 99 0.05 -25.96 -26.65
C ILE A 99 -0.16 -24.46 -26.39
N ILE A 100 -1.39 -24.01 -26.18
CA ILE A 100 -1.70 -22.61 -25.83
C ILE A 100 -1.19 -22.31 -24.40
N ALA A 101 -1.34 -23.26 -23.48
CA ALA A 101 -0.77 -23.15 -22.13
C ALA A 101 0.76 -23.14 -22.15
N LEU A 102 1.41 -23.95 -23.01
CA LEU A 102 2.87 -23.95 -23.20
C LEU A 102 3.42 -22.64 -23.77
N ILE A 103 2.60 -21.86 -24.49
CA ILE A 103 3.00 -20.53 -25.01
C ILE A 103 2.72 -19.43 -23.97
N LEU A 104 1.59 -19.49 -23.25
CA LEU A 104 1.21 -18.46 -22.27
C LEU A 104 1.93 -18.58 -20.93
N PHE A 105 2.27 -19.79 -20.49
CA PHE A 105 2.99 -20.03 -19.23
C PHE A 105 4.40 -19.37 -19.20
N PRO A 106 5.24 -19.48 -20.25
CA PRO A 106 6.50 -18.74 -20.29
C PRO A 106 6.28 -17.23 -20.44
N LEU A 107 5.21 -16.77 -21.11
CA LEU A 107 4.90 -15.33 -21.19
C LEU A 107 4.53 -14.73 -19.83
N ILE A 108 3.73 -15.44 -19.03
CA ILE A 108 3.37 -15.04 -17.66
C ILE A 108 4.58 -15.19 -16.72
N GLY A 109 5.38 -16.24 -16.89
CA GLY A 109 6.61 -16.44 -16.13
C GLY A 109 7.65 -15.35 -16.40
N VAL A 110 7.85 -14.98 -17.67
CA VAL A 110 8.76 -13.89 -18.07
C VAL A 110 8.23 -12.54 -17.59
N SER A 111 6.94 -12.25 -17.71
CA SER A 111 6.38 -10.98 -17.22
C SER A 111 6.46 -10.87 -15.68
N ALA A 112 6.19 -11.96 -14.96
CA ALA A 112 6.38 -12.03 -13.52
C ALA A 112 7.86 -11.89 -13.12
N TYR A 113 8.77 -12.52 -13.88
CA TYR A 113 10.21 -12.42 -13.65
C TYR A 113 10.74 -11.00 -13.92
N VAL A 114 10.30 -10.34 -14.99
CA VAL A 114 10.63 -8.95 -15.29
C VAL A 114 10.06 -8.02 -14.21
N GLY A 115 8.82 -8.25 -13.77
CA GLY A 115 8.22 -7.52 -12.65
C GLY A 115 8.99 -7.70 -11.34
N TYR A 116 9.45 -8.91 -11.06
CA TYR A 116 10.27 -9.22 -9.88
C TYR A 116 11.64 -8.52 -9.93
N GLN A 117 12.31 -8.49 -11.08
CA GLN A 117 13.59 -7.80 -11.23
C GLN A 117 13.46 -6.28 -11.14
N ASN A 118 12.37 -5.72 -11.67
CA ASN A 118 12.09 -4.27 -11.61
C ASN A 118 11.62 -3.80 -10.23
N GLY A 119 11.33 -4.72 -9.29
CA GLY A 119 10.86 -4.41 -7.94
C GLY A 119 11.97 -4.22 -6.91
N LYS A 120 13.25 -4.19 -7.31
CA LYS A 120 14.34 -3.90 -6.37
C LYS A 120 14.26 -2.45 -5.95
N GLU A 121 13.84 -2.21 -4.71
CA GLU A 121 13.92 -0.90 -4.08
C GLU A 121 15.40 -0.48 -4.07
N GLU A 122 15.66 0.75 -4.53
CA GLU A 122 16.98 1.35 -4.45
C GLU A 122 17.07 2.08 -3.12
N CYS A 123 18.23 1.96 -2.45
CA CYS A 123 18.50 2.63 -1.20
C CYS A 123 19.59 3.68 -1.39
N MET A 124 19.77 4.50 -0.36
CA MET A 124 20.89 5.40 -0.22
C MET A 124 21.46 5.28 1.19
N ILE A 125 22.76 5.44 1.33
CA ILE A 125 23.46 5.35 2.61
C ILE A 125 24.22 6.65 2.85
N TRP A 126 24.20 7.14 4.09
CA TRP A 126 24.97 8.31 4.48
C TRP A 126 26.46 7.97 4.60
N GLN A 127 27.29 8.61 3.79
CA GLN A 127 28.73 8.48 3.74
C GLN A 127 29.37 9.80 4.16
N GLU A 128 29.72 9.92 5.44
CA GLU A 128 30.40 11.06 6.09
C GLU A 128 29.72 12.43 5.93
N ASP A 129 29.65 12.94 4.69
CA ASP A 129 29.10 14.23 4.31
C ASP A 129 27.99 14.21 3.24
N HIS A 130 27.65 13.07 2.63
CA HIS A 130 26.57 13.00 1.63
C HIS A 130 25.91 11.62 1.55
N PHE A 131 24.81 11.53 0.81
CA PHE A 131 24.19 10.24 0.48
C PHE A 131 24.78 9.64 -0.79
N GLU A 132 25.06 8.34 -0.77
CA GLU A 132 25.42 7.56 -1.95
C GLU A 132 24.34 6.52 -2.26
N LYS A 133 24.10 6.27 -3.54
CA LYS A 133 23.15 5.25 -3.99
C LYS A 133 23.71 3.85 -3.73
N THR A 134 22.89 2.98 -3.16
CA THR A 134 23.24 1.57 -2.88
C THR A 134 22.05 0.65 -3.14
N THR A 135 22.30 -0.66 -3.15
CA THR A 135 21.23 -1.67 -3.11
C THR A 135 20.78 -1.86 -1.67
N CYS A 136 19.46 -1.95 -1.43
CA CYS A 136 18.95 -2.23 -0.09
C CYS A 136 19.42 -3.62 0.37
N SER A 137 20.28 -3.64 1.39
CA SER A 137 20.80 -4.86 2.03
C SER A 137 20.20 -5.10 3.42
N GLY A 138 19.53 -4.08 3.98
CA GLY A 138 18.96 -4.10 5.33
C GLY A 138 19.94 -3.60 6.40
N ALA A 139 20.97 -2.85 6.01
CA ALA A 139 21.89 -2.23 6.97
C ALA A 139 21.19 -1.09 7.75
N GLU A 140 21.58 -0.87 9.00
CA GLU A 140 20.89 0.06 9.92
C GLU A 140 20.82 1.52 9.44
N ASN A 141 21.77 1.96 8.61
CA ASN A 141 21.86 3.33 8.09
C ASN A 141 21.42 3.47 6.62
N GLU A 142 20.73 2.46 6.08
CA GLU A 142 20.14 2.54 4.74
C GLU A 142 18.77 3.23 4.79
N GLU A 143 18.61 4.24 3.94
CA GLU A 143 17.33 4.89 3.68
C GLU A 143 16.82 4.52 2.28
N ILE A 144 15.51 4.43 2.09
CA ILE A 144 14.93 4.31 0.74
C ILE A 144 15.37 5.51 -0.09
N LEU A 145 15.82 5.27 -1.33
CA LEU A 145 16.35 6.32 -2.20
C LEU A 145 15.33 7.43 -2.44
N ARG A 146 15.70 8.65 -2.07
CA ARG A 146 14.95 9.87 -2.38
C ARG A 146 15.83 10.81 -3.18
N ALA A 147 15.55 10.95 -4.48
CA ALA A 147 16.37 11.72 -5.42
C ALA A 147 16.75 13.12 -4.90
N PHE A 148 15.79 13.87 -4.32
CA PHE A 148 16.07 15.18 -3.74
C PHE A 148 17.12 15.13 -2.62
N ARG A 149 17.04 14.16 -1.72
CA ARG A 149 17.98 14.01 -0.59
C ARG A 149 19.33 13.54 -1.08
N LEU A 150 19.37 12.58 -2.01
CA LEU A 150 20.59 12.10 -2.66
C LEU A 150 21.36 13.25 -3.35
N GLU A 151 20.67 14.09 -4.11
CA GLU A 151 21.30 15.14 -4.91
C GLU A 151 21.66 16.40 -4.11
N ASN A 152 20.81 16.79 -3.15
CA ASN A 152 20.88 18.12 -2.53
C ASN A 152 21.28 18.11 -1.06
N PHE A 153 21.25 16.97 -0.37
CA PHE A 153 21.52 16.90 1.07
C PHE A 153 22.99 16.53 1.31
N LYS A 154 23.81 17.55 1.60
CA LYS A 154 25.23 17.42 1.89
C LYS A 154 25.58 18.17 3.16
N LYS A 155 26.44 17.60 3.99
CA LYS A 155 27.08 18.27 5.11
C LYS A 155 28.15 19.20 4.55
N ILE A 156 28.25 20.40 5.11
CA ILE A 156 29.19 21.42 4.66
C ILE A 156 29.87 22.11 5.85
N ALA A 157 31.05 22.65 5.61
CA ALA A 157 31.70 23.63 6.48
C ALA A 157 31.50 25.02 5.85
N PRO A 158 30.48 25.78 6.24
CA PRO A 158 30.21 27.09 5.65
C PRO A 158 31.33 28.09 5.99
N THR A 159 31.61 28.97 5.06
CA THR A 159 32.60 30.05 5.19
C THR A 159 31.90 31.40 5.02
N GLU A 160 32.64 32.51 5.13
CA GLU A 160 32.08 33.84 4.98
C GLU A 160 31.49 34.12 3.58
N THR A 161 31.97 33.40 2.55
CA THR A 161 31.49 33.52 1.17
C THR A 161 30.29 32.63 0.87
N THR A 162 29.87 31.78 1.82
CA THR A 162 28.71 30.91 1.65
C THR A 162 27.43 31.72 1.51
N THR A 163 26.61 31.40 0.50
CA THR A 163 25.30 32.03 0.34
C THR A 163 24.31 31.41 1.32
N PHE A 164 24.03 32.10 2.43
CA PHE A 164 23.10 31.60 3.46
C PHE A 164 21.63 31.83 3.12
N PHE A 165 21.32 32.89 2.36
CA PHE A 165 19.95 33.28 2.01
C PHE A 165 19.85 33.63 0.53
N LYS A 166 18.79 33.16 -0.13
CA LYS A 166 18.42 33.54 -1.50
C LYS A 166 16.94 33.89 -1.53
N ASN A 167 16.60 35.10 -1.96
CA ASN A 167 15.22 35.61 -1.99
C ASN A 167 14.50 35.48 -0.64
N GLY A 168 15.20 35.76 0.47
CA GLY A 168 14.66 35.64 1.83
C GLY A 168 14.49 34.21 2.34
N LYS A 169 14.85 33.18 1.57
CA LYS A 169 14.79 31.77 1.99
C LYS A 169 16.18 31.28 2.40
N ALA A 170 16.23 30.55 3.50
CA ALA A 170 17.45 29.85 3.93
C ALA A 170 17.94 28.90 2.82
N GLN A 171 19.24 28.86 2.61
CA GLN A 171 19.93 27.94 1.71
C GLN A 171 20.84 26.96 2.48
N VAL A 172 20.97 27.17 3.79
CA VAL A 172 21.71 26.31 4.70
C VAL A 172 20.80 25.97 5.87
N TRP A 173 20.92 24.74 6.34
CA TRP A 173 20.27 24.21 7.53
C TRP A 173 21.33 23.76 8.52
N TYR A 174 20.98 23.68 9.80
CA TYR A 174 21.92 23.27 10.83
C TYR A 174 21.25 22.38 11.88
N ASP A 175 22.05 21.53 12.50
CA ASP A 175 21.74 20.91 13.79
C ASP A 175 22.73 21.40 14.84
N LYS A 176 22.25 21.55 16.08
CA LYS A 176 23.10 21.81 17.24
C LYS A 176 22.84 20.73 18.28
N SER A 177 23.77 19.79 18.36
CA SER A 177 23.74 18.65 19.27
C SER A 177 25.06 18.55 20.01
N ASN A 178 25.03 18.25 21.31
CA ASN A 178 26.24 18.10 22.14
C ASN A 178 27.23 19.28 22.05
N ASN A 179 26.71 20.51 21.93
CA ASN A 179 27.48 21.75 21.70
C ASN A 179 28.25 21.84 20.36
N GLU A 180 28.11 20.86 19.49
CA GLU A 180 28.65 20.89 18.13
C GLU A 180 27.58 21.39 17.15
N LEU A 181 28.04 22.09 16.11
CA LEU A 181 27.21 22.66 15.06
C LEU A 181 27.57 21.99 13.74
N GLU A 182 26.58 21.32 13.14
CA GLU A 182 26.70 20.74 11.81
C GLU A 182 25.79 21.49 10.85
N PHE A 183 26.26 21.69 9.62
CA PHE A 183 25.55 22.47 8.60
C PHE A 183 25.31 21.64 7.35
N PHE A 184 24.18 21.88 6.69
CA PHE A 184 23.69 21.11 5.56
C PHE A 184 23.11 21.98 4.47
N THR A 185 23.19 21.52 3.22
CA THR A 185 22.72 22.25 2.02
C THR A 185 21.23 22.13 1.72
N ALA A 186 20.50 21.28 2.45
CA ALA A 186 19.07 21.04 2.24
C ALA A 186 18.32 20.84 3.56
N PRO A 187 16.99 21.10 3.59
CA PRO A 187 16.17 20.76 4.74
C PRO A 187 16.07 19.24 4.88
N GLY A 188 15.84 18.77 6.10
CA GLY A 188 15.62 17.35 6.33
C GLY A 188 15.85 16.95 7.78
N THR A 189 16.19 15.69 7.95
CA THR A 189 16.47 15.06 9.24
C THR A 189 17.93 14.65 9.25
N HIS A 190 18.63 14.90 10.35
CA HIS A 190 20.02 14.56 10.53
C HIS A 190 20.24 13.05 10.38
N PRO A 191 21.22 12.61 9.57
CA PRO A 191 21.38 11.20 9.21
C PRO A 191 21.83 10.28 10.37
N THR A 192 22.41 10.83 11.44
CA THR A 192 22.94 10.03 12.56
C THR A 192 22.24 10.25 13.91
N ASN A 193 21.37 11.25 14.02
CA ASN A 193 20.73 11.59 15.30
C ASN A 193 19.22 11.83 15.20
N ASP A 194 18.65 11.68 14.00
CA ASP A 194 17.22 11.79 13.70
C ASP A 194 16.54 13.13 14.06
N LYS A 195 17.30 14.19 14.35
CA LYS A 195 16.73 15.51 14.61
C LYS A 195 16.42 16.24 13.32
N THR A 196 15.29 16.92 13.30
CA THR A 196 14.94 17.85 12.21
C THR A 196 15.92 19.03 12.19
N LEU A 197 16.52 19.26 11.02
CA LEU A 197 17.43 20.38 10.83
C LEU A 197 16.67 21.72 10.87
N LYS A 198 17.30 22.73 11.46
CA LYS A 198 16.75 24.09 11.55
C LYS A 198 17.28 24.95 10.41
N PRO A 199 16.47 25.82 9.79
CA PRO A 199 16.99 26.77 8.82
C PRO A 199 18.01 27.71 9.49
N ILE A 200 19.07 28.06 8.78
CA ILE A 200 20.10 28.99 9.27
C ILE A 200 19.48 30.34 9.63
N THR A 201 20.01 30.99 10.67
CA THR A 201 19.59 32.32 11.12
C THR A 201 20.79 33.26 11.16
N THR A 202 20.53 34.58 11.06
CA THR A 202 21.57 35.62 11.20
C THR A 202 22.37 35.45 12.49
N TYR A 203 21.70 35.16 13.60
CA TYR A 203 22.34 34.90 14.88
C TYR A 203 23.37 33.76 14.84
N ILE A 204 23.04 32.64 14.19
CA ILE A 204 23.97 31.51 14.10
C ILE A 204 25.18 31.88 13.25
N ILE A 205 24.98 32.60 12.16
CA ILE A 205 26.06 33.05 11.27
C ILE A 205 27.04 33.97 12.01
N GLU A 206 26.52 34.99 12.69
CA GLU A 206 27.34 35.97 13.41
C GLU A 206 28.09 35.35 14.59
N LYS A 207 27.43 34.46 15.34
CA LYS A 207 28.02 33.88 16.55
C LYS A 207 29.03 32.76 16.29
N TYR A 208 28.83 31.99 15.22
CA TYR A 208 29.56 30.73 15.02
C TYR A 208 30.36 30.65 13.72
N ILE A 209 30.09 31.49 12.72
CA ILE A 209 30.78 31.43 11.41
C ILE A 209 31.72 32.63 11.23
N ARG A 210 31.25 33.86 11.50
CA ARG A 210 32.02 35.10 11.31
C ARG A 210 32.84 35.51 12.54
N LYS A 211 33.42 34.53 13.23
CA LYS A 211 34.10 34.75 14.50
C LYS A 211 35.48 35.36 14.31
#